data_AF-V8N314-F1
#
_entry.id   AF-V8N314-F1
#
_cell.length_a   1.000
_cell.length_b   1.000
_cell.length_c   1.000
_cell.angle_alpha   90.00
_cell.angle_beta   90.00
_cell.angle_gamma   90.00
#
_symmetry.space_group_name_H-M   'P 1'
#
loop_
_entity.id
_entity.type
_entity.pdbx_description
1 polymer ?
#
loop_
_entity_poly.entity_id
_entity_poly.type
_entity_poly.pdbx_seq_one_letter_code
_entity_poly.pdbx_strand_id
1 'polypeptide(L)'
;MLKCRTKEVCKIQQDQATCIHKYTGTCVGTTAKYFQTFDGLFVDFKDSCTYTIAQYCGSDPKLVPFKVEEKNSKMDSQGVFKLQQIRIEVYGHNITIDKEEDARI
;
A
#
# COMPACT_ATOMS: atom_id res chain seq x y z
N MET A 1 -14.61 -30.18 -5.22
CA MET A 1 -13.30 -29.61 -4.81
C MET A 1 -13.41 -28.10 -4.83
N LEU A 2 -12.97 -27.43 -3.76
CA LEU A 2 -12.95 -25.98 -3.70
C LEU A 2 -11.93 -25.44 -4.72
N LYS A 3 -12.36 -24.56 -5.62
CA LYS A 3 -11.49 -23.92 -6.60
C LYS A 3 -11.05 -22.55 -6.07
N CYS A 4 -9.80 -22.44 -5.67
CA CYS A 4 -9.22 -21.19 -5.17
C CYS A 4 -8.78 -20.26 -6.30
N ARG A 5 -8.62 -18.98 -5.98
CA ARG A 5 -8.15 -17.97 -6.93
C ARG A 5 -6.68 -18.15 -7.26
N THR A 6 -6.22 -17.45 -8.29
CA THR A 6 -4.79 -17.33 -8.58
C THR A 6 -4.07 -16.81 -7.34
N LYS A 7 -2.94 -17.43 -6.99
CA LYS A 7 -2.15 -17.15 -5.78
C LYS A 7 -2.82 -17.53 -4.45
N GLU A 8 -3.87 -18.34 -4.47
CA GLU A 8 -4.40 -19.03 -3.29
C GLU A 8 -4.13 -20.54 -3.36
N VAL A 9 -4.22 -21.20 -2.21
CA VAL A 9 -4.16 -22.65 -2.08
C VAL A 9 -5.30 -23.13 -1.19
N CYS A 10 -5.90 -24.27 -1.55
CA CYS A 10 -6.90 -24.93 -0.73
C CYS A 10 -6.21 -25.65 0.44
N LYS A 11 -6.54 -25.27 1.68
CA LYS A 11 -6.12 -25.99 2.89
C LYS A 11 -7.33 -26.37 3.73
N ILE A 12 -7.23 -27.47 4.46
CA ILE A 12 -8.22 -27.82 5.48
C ILE A 12 -7.88 -27.04 6.75
N GLN A 13 -8.81 -26.21 7.22
CA GLN A 13 -8.73 -25.51 8.50
C GLN A 13 -10.03 -25.80 9.26
N GLN A 14 -9.94 -26.25 10.51
CA GLN A 14 -11.11 -26.62 11.33
C GLN A 14 -12.07 -27.58 10.59
N ASP A 15 -11.51 -28.64 9.99
CA ASP A 15 -12.24 -29.64 9.18
C ASP A 15 -12.99 -29.09 7.95
N GLN A 16 -12.76 -27.83 7.58
CA GLN A 16 -13.35 -27.19 6.40
C GLN A 16 -12.28 -26.81 5.37
N ALA A 17 -12.55 -27.12 4.11
CA ALA A 17 -11.72 -26.67 2.99
C ALA A 17 -11.86 -25.14 2.80
N THR A 18 -10.75 -24.42 2.92
CA THR A 18 -10.68 -22.96 2.83
C THR A 18 -9.56 -22.53 1.89
N CYS A 19 -9.79 -21.48 1.11
CA CYS A 19 -8.77 -20.85 0.28
C CYS A 19 -7.98 -19.83 1.10
N ILE A 20 -6.66 -20.01 1.14
CA ILE A 20 -5.76 -19.07 1.80
C ILE A 20 -4.72 -18.55 0.81
N HIS A 21 -4.18 -17.36 1.06
CA HIS A 21 -3.12 -16.78 0.24
C HIS A 21 -1.86 -17.67 0.25
N LYS A 22 -1.21 -17.81 -0.91
CA LYS A 22 0.04 -18.56 -1.05
C LYS A 22 1.24 -17.80 -0.48
N TYR A 23 1.19 -16.47 -0.51
CA TYR A 23 2.21 -15.57 0.02
C TYR A 23 1.58 -14.27 0.51
N THR A 24 2.26 -13.62 1.43
CA THR A 24 1.97 -12.26 1.90
C THR A 24 3.20 -11.43 1.64
N GLY A 25 3.01 -10.21 1.13
CA GLY A 25 4.06 -9.21 0.99
C GLY A 25 3.69 -7.97 1.77
N THR A 26 4.70 -7.23 2.22
CA THR A 26 4.54 -5.95 2.89
C THR A 26 5.26 -4.88 2.09
N CYS A 27 4.58 -3.79 1.75
CA CYS A 27 5.21 -2.59 1.25
C CYS A 27 5.52 -1.65 2.42
N VAL A 28 6.73 -1.09 2.47
CA VAL A 28 7.21 -0.27 3.58
C VAL A 28 7.70 1.07 3.04
N GLY A 29 7.16 2.18 3.56
CA GLY A 29 7.70 3.52 3.37
C GLY A 29 8.56 3.91 4.58
N THR A 30 9.85 4.17 4.37
CA THR A 30 10.79 4.53 5.45
C THR A 30 10.96 6.05 5.56
N THR A 31 10.95 6.72 4.41
CA THR A 31 10.94 8.18 4.31
C THR A 31 10.02 8.56 3.17
N ALA A 32 9.68 9.84 3.04
CA ALA A 32 8.88 10.40 1.96
C ALA A 32 9.34 10.00 0.53
N LYS A 33 10.58 9.54 0.36
CA LYS A 33 11.09 9.13 -0.95
C LYS A 33 11.46 7.65 -1.06
N TYR A 34 11.63 6.94 0.05
CA TYR A 34 12.19 5.58 0.04
C TYR A 34 11.14 4.54 0.40
N PHE A 35 10.91 3.63 -0.54
CA PHE A 35 9.96 2.54 -0.42
C PHE A 35 10.61 1.19 -0.69
N GLN A 36 10.15 0.19 0.06
CA GLN A 36 10.36 -1.22 -0.26
C GLN A 36 9.05 -1.79 -0.80
N THR A 37 9.09 -2.37 -2.00
CA THR A 37 7.92 -2.99 -2.65
C THR A 37 7.56 -4.32 -2.01
N PHE A 38 6.38 -4.87 -2.34
CA PHE A 38 5.89 -6.15 -1.81
C PHE A 38 6.82 -7.35 -2.09
N ASP A 39 7.61 -7.28 -3.17
CA ASP A 39 8.62 -8.26 -3.58
C ASP A 39 10.04 -7.90 -3.12
N GLY A 40 10.19 -6.85 -2.31
CA GLY A 40 11.43 -6.50 -1.61
C GLY A 40 12.37 -5.57 -2.36
N LEU A 41 11.96 -4.99 -3.49
CA LEU A 41 12.77 -4.03 -4.25
C LEU A 41 12.72 -2.64 -3.63
N PHE A 42 13.82 -1.91 -3.70
CA PHE A 42 13.90 -0.53 -3.23
C PHE A 42 13.62 0.46 -4.36
N VAL A 43 12.72 1.42 -4.11
CA VAL A 43 12.31 2.47 -5.04
C VAL A 43 12.52 3.84 -4.40
N ASP A 44 13.02 4.79 -5.20
CA ASP A 44 13.25 6.19 -4.82
C ASP A 44 12.36 7.11 -5.67
N PHE A 45 11.44 7.84 -5.03
CA PHE A 45 10.57 8.81 -5.68
C PHE A 45 11.18 10.21 -5.63
N LYS A 46 11.41 10.83 -6.79
CA LYS A 46 12.26 12.03 -6.92
C LYS A 46 11.53 13.33 -7.24
N ASP A 47 10.24 13.45 -6.94
CA ASP A 47 9.49 14.70 -7.14
C ASP A 47 8.43 14.91 -6.05
N SER A 48 7.86 16.12 -6.01
CA SER A 48 6.80 16.51 -5.08
C SER A 48 5.39 16.17 -5.57
N CYS A 49 5.26 15.14 -6.40
CA CYS A 49 3.99 14.70 -6.94
C CYS A 49 3.21 13.87 -5.91
N THR A 50 1.93 13.66 -6.18
CA THR A 50 1.15 12.61 -5.49
C THR A 50 1.40 11.29 -6.19
N TYR A 51 1.86 10.28 -5.44
CA TYR A 51 2.17 8.95 -5.95
C TYR A 51 1.14 7.93 -5.46
N THR A 52 0.68 7.06 -6.35
CA THR A 52 -0.06 5.86 -5.95
C THR A 52 0.95 4.81 -5.47
N ILE A 53 0.98 4.57 -4.16
CA ILE A 53 1.90 3.64 -3.52
C ILE A 53 1.43 2.20 -3.73
N ALA A 54 0.14 1.96 -3.56
CA ALA A 54 -0.47 0.65 -3.80
C ALA A 54 -1.92 0.81 -4.22
N GLN A 55 -2.36 0.01 -5.19
CA GLN A 55 -3.77 -0.08 -5.55
C GLN A 55 -4.09 -1.48 -6.07
N TYR A 56 -5.36 -1.86 -5.97
CA TYR A 56 -5.85 -3.05 -6.66
C TYR A 56 -6.03 -2.76 -8.15
N CYS A 57 -5.28 -3.47 -9.01
CA CYS A 57 -5.35 -3.32 -10.48
C CYS A 57 -6.12 -4.46 -11.18
N GLY A 58 -6.76 -5.37 -10.44
CA GLY A 58 -7.46 -6.52 -11.01
C GLY A 58 -8.93 -6.25 -11.30
N SER A 59 -9.64 -7.29 -11.78
CA SER A 59 -11.06 -7.24 -12.14
C SER A 59 -11.94 -8.26 -11.39
N ASP A 60 -11.42 -8.90 -10.35
CA ASP A 60 -12.19 -9.86 -9.53
C ASP A 60 -13.16 -9.08 -8.61
N PRO A 61 -14.48 -9.16 -8.84
CA PRO A 61 -15.47 -8.43 -8.04
C PRO A 61 -15.56 -8.92 -6.58
N LYS A 62 -14.92 -10.06 -6.25
CA LYS A 62 -14.84 -10.59 -4.87
C LYS A 62 -13.69 -9.98 -4.07
N LEU A 63 -12.79 -9.23 -4.70
CA LEU A 63 -11.73 -8.50 -4.03
C LEU A 63 -12.17 -7.07 -3.80
N VAL A 64 -11.82 -6.54 -2.62
CA VAL A 64 -12.12 -5.17 -2.24
C VAL A 64 -11.15 -4.26 -2.98
N PRO A 65 -11.63 -3.34 -3.82
CA PRO A 65 -10.78 -2.32 -4.41
C PRO A 65 -10.23 -1.42 -3.30
N PHE A 66 -8.96 -1.06 -3.42
CA PHE A 66 -8.32 -0.10 -2.54
C PHE A 66 -7.30 0.74 -3.31
N LYS A 67 -7.03 1.93 -2.81
CA LYS A 67 -5.99 2.82 -3.32
C LYS A 67 -5.31 3.55 -2.16
N VAL A 68 -4.00 3.55 -2.17
CA VAL A 68 -3.15 4.28 -1.22
C VAL A 68 -2.31 5.26 -2.01
N GLU A 69 -2.44 6.54 -1.67
CA GLU A 69 -1.65 7.62 -2.25
C GLU A 69 -0.86 8.34 -1.18
N GLU A 70 0.32 8.79 -1.58
CA GLU A 70 1.20 9.63 -0.79
C GLU A 70 1.46 10.95 -1.51
N LYS A 71 1.34 12.05 -0.78
CA LYS A 71 1.75 13.37 -1.23
C LYS A 71 2.93 13.84 -0.40
N ASN A 72 4.00 14.19 -1.10
CA ASN A 72 5.21 14.74 -0.50
C ASN A 72 5.32 16.25 -0.72
N SER A 73 5.98 16.92 0.21
CA SER A 73 6.29 18.34 0.10
C SER A 73 7.19 18.60 -1.11
N LYS A 74 7.30 19.87 -1.50
CA LYS A 74 8.45 20.29 -2.31
C LYS A 74 9.73 20.00 -1.54
N MET A 75 10.80 19.75 -2.29
CA MET A 75 12.14 19.67 -1.74
C MET A 75 12.44 20.98 -0.99
N ASP A 76 12.82 20.88 0.27
CA ASP A 76 13.26 22.04 1.03
C ASP A 76 14.69 22.46 0.65
N SER A 77 15.18 23.57 1.21
CA SER A 77 16.52 24.08 0.92
C SER A 77 17.65 23.13 1.33
N GLN A 78 17.35 22.06 2.07
CA GLN A 78 18.30 21.02 2.50
C GLN A 78 18.26 19.78 1.60
N GLY A 79 17.43 19.78 0.56
CA GLY A 79 17.29 18.63 -0.34
C GLY A 79 16.37 17.53 0.20
N VAL A 80 15.56 17.82 1.23
CA VAL A 80 14.72 16.83 1.91
C VAL A 80 13.26 16.95 1.46
N PHE A 81 12.65 15.80 1.19
CA PHE A 81 11.21 15.65 0.99
C PHE A 81 10.56 15.23 2.30
N LYS A 82 9.40 15.82 2.63
CA LYS A 82 8.63 15.48 3.82
C LYS A 82 7.28 14.92 3.41
N LEU A 83 6.87 13.85 4.08
CA LEU A 83 5.53 13.31 3.95
C LEU A 83 4.54 14.39 4.39
N GLN A 84 3.63 14.78 3.50
CA GLN A 84 2.60 15.76 3.80
C GLN A 84 1.28 15.07 4.13
N GLN A 85 0.88 14.10 3.32
CA GLN A 85 -0.43 13.49 3.40
C GLN A 85 -0.42 12.06 2.87
N ILE A 86 -1.15 11.17 3.54
CA ILE A 86 -1.52 9.84 3.04
C ILE A 86 -3.04 9.83 2.83
N ARG A 87 -3.46 9.34 1.66
CA ARG A 87 -4.87 9.16 1.31
C ARG A 87 -5.15 7.68 1.05
N ILE A 88 -6.13 7.13 1.76
CA ILE A 88 -6.54 5.72 1.67
C ILE A 88 -8.00 5.67 1.24
N GLU A 89 -8.26 5.07 0.09
CA GLU A 89 -9.60 4.75 -0.39
C GLU A 89 -9.83 3.25 -0.22
N VAL A 90 -10.79 2.84 0.62
CA VAL A 90 -11.13 1.42 0.83
C VAL A 90 -12.54 1.28 1.40
N TYR A 91 -13.30 0.26 0.98
CA TYR A 91 -14.69 0.02 1.42
C TYR A 91 -15.63 1.23 1.25
N GLY A 92 -15.37 2.11 0.28
CA GLY A 92 -16.13 3.36 0.09
C GLY A 92 -15.79 4.47 1.09
N HIS A 93 -14.81 4.25 1.97
CA HIS A 93 -14.26 5.28 2.86
C HIS A 93 -13.06 5.95 2.21
N ASN A 94 -12.95 7.26 2.43
CA ASN A 94 -11.78 8.07 2.09
C ASN A 94 -11.15 8.57 3.40
N ILE A 95 -10.03 7.97 3.78
CA ILE A 95 -9.30 8.28 5.00
C ILE A 95 -8.10 9.14 4.61
N THR A 96 -7.94 10.29 5.26
CA THR A 96 -6.81 11.19 5.06
C THR A 96 -6.03 11.33 6.35
N ILE A 97 -4.72 11.15 6.25
CA ILE A 97 -3.78 11.30 7.35
C ILE A 97 -2.81 12.41 6.94
N ASP A 98 -3.00 13.59 7.52
CA ASP A 98 -2.10 14.72 7.33
C ASP A 98 -0.99 14.68 8.38
N LYS A 99 0.23 15.01 7.97
CA LYS A 99 1.32 15.21 8.91
C LYS A 99 1.18 16.61 9.52
N GLU A 100 0.96 16.68 10.84
CA GLU A 100 1.02 17.96 11.57
C GLU A 100 2.42 18.58 11.45
N GLU A 101 2.47 19.91 11.33
CA GLU A 101 3.66 20.72 11.07
C GLU A 101 4.78 20.55 12.14
N ASP A 102 4.45 19.98 13.31
CA ASP A 102 5.35 19.87 14.47
C ASP A 102 5.59 18.45 15.00
N ALA A 103 5.16 17.41 14.28
CA ALA A 103 5.47 16.02 14.66
C ALA A 103 6.93 15.68 14.33
N ARG A 104 7.83 16.01 15.26
CA ARG A 104 9.18 15.46 15.35
C ARG A 104 9.06 13.98 15.75
N ILE A 105 9.50 13.09 14.87
CA ILE A 105 9.82 11.71 15.22
C ILE A 105 11.31 11.68 15.59
#